data_AF-A0A367JLM1-F1
#
_entry.id   AF-A0A367JLM1-F1
#
_cell.length_a   1.000
_cell.length_b   1.000
_cell.length_c   1.000
_cell.angle_alpha   90.00
_cell.angle_beta   90.00
_cell.angle_gamma   90.00
#
_symmetry.space_group_name_H-M   'P 1'
#
loop_
_entity.id
_entity.type
_entity.pdbx_description
1 polymer ?
#
loop_
_entity_poly.entity_id
_entity_poly.type
_entity_poly.pdbx_seq_one_letter_code
_entity_poly.pdbx_strand_id
1 'polypeptide(L)'
;MSSILNTISTYFSGGETKKEETVEVETDQLPPEDVVIQDCNNCSADCDDHQNYPSYLQFDTESPLLGSMSPYGRHLMISTAQCDWAERIEEDEGTLAAELSAMIKANPMPWRTFITNTSHIPTHSTTVQCAMDVIILPDNIVVGNVTADDAQTIYDVFVKRPLPEGPLEDVKEAFKSADLKELGVYPNPYESMILICSHRKRDKRCGITAPILNREFDHVLRDLDVHDGEGGTTVLMVSHVGGKCVMTLVT
;
A
#
# COMPACT_ATOMS: atom_id res chain seq x y z
N MET A 1 0.61 -34.87 -64.74
CA MET A 1 1.57 -35.30 -63.70
C MET A 1 0.98 -34.84 -62.37
N SER A 2 0.10 -35.63 -61.75
CA SER A 2 0.35 -36.39 -60.49
C SER A 2 0.96 -35.51 -59.38
N SER A 3 0.49 -35.41 -58.13
CA SER A 3 -0.40 -36.19 -57.25
C SER A 3 -0.51 -35.32 -55.97
N ILE A 4 -1.65 -34.90 -55.44
CA ILE A 4 -2.49 -35.54 -54.39
C ILE A 4 -1.76 -36.49 -53.40
N LEU A 5 -1.86 -36.13 -52.10
CA LEU A 5 -1.74 -36.91 -50.84
C LEU A 5 -0.36 -37.35 -50.27
N ASN A 6 -0.07 -36.85 -49.05
CA ASN A 6 0.27 -37.59 -47.81
C ASN A 6 0.35 -36.55 -46.66
N THR A 7 -0.64 -36.40 -45.77
CA THR A 7 -0.92 -37.17 -44.52
C THR A 7 0.08 -36.93 -43.36
N ILE A 8 -0.32 -36.03 -42.44
CA ILE A 8 -0.38 -36.08 -40.94
C ILE A 8 0.82 -36.59 -40.11
N SER A 9 1.02 -35.87 -38.97
CA SER A 9 1.69 -36.20 -37.68
C SER A 9 3.09 -35.59 -37.55
N THR A 10 3.47 -34.77 -36.56
CA THR A 10 3.18 -34.68 -35.11
C THR A 10 3.56 -33.26 -34.62
N TYR A 11 2.71 -32.53 -33.89
CA TYR A 11 2.65 -32.43 -32.41
C TYR A 11 3.91 -31.87 -31.70
N PHE A 12 3.69 -30.78 -30.94
CA PHE A 12 4.53 -30.09 -29.94
C PHE A 12 5.78 -29.32 -30.40
N SER A 13 5.69 -27.99 -30.38
CA SER A 13 6.43 -27.14 -29.42
C SER A 13 5.95 -25.70 -29.53
N GLY A 14 5.22 -25.27 -28.50
CA GLY A 14 4.84 -23.89 -28.29
C GLY A 14 6.03 -23.06 -27.81
N GLY A 15 6.07 -21.82 -28.26
CA GLY A 15 6.93 -20.77 -27.74
C GLY A 15 6.17 -19.45 -27.87
N GLU A 16 5.31 -19.16 -26.89
CA GLU A 16 4.73 -17.83 -26.75
C GLU A 16 5.85 -16.88 -26.29
N THR A 17 6.18 -15.95 -27.16
CA THR A 17 7.09 -14.84 -26.87
C THR A 17 6.34 -13.87 -25.96
N LYS A 18 6.74 -13.78 -24.68
CA LYS A 18 6.26 -12.71 -23.78
C LYS A 18 6.67 -11.36 -24.37
N LYS A 19 5.67 -10.54 -24.67
CA LYS A 19 5.84 -9.13 -25.06
C LYS A 19 6.15 -8.36 -23.77
N GLU A 20 7.33 -7.76 -23.68
CA GLU A 20 7.63 -6.75 -22.66
C GLU A 20 6.73 -5.55 -22.93
N GLU A 21 5.74 -5.35 -22.07
CA GLU A 21 4.88 -4.17 -22.06
C GLU A 21 5.61 -3.13 -21.20
N THR A 22 6.16 -2.10 -21.83
CA THR A 22 6.76 -0.96 -21.13
C THR A 22 5.63 -0.20 -20.43
N VAL A 23 5.59 -0.26 -19.10
CA VAL A 23 4.62 0.49 -18.30
C VAL A 23 4.94 1.98 -18.43
N GLU A 24 4.07 2.75 -19.08
CA GLU A 24 4.15 4.21 -19.08
C GLU A 24 3.72 4.71 -17.70
N VAL A 25 4.60 5.45 -17.02
CA VAL A 25 4.38 5.97 -15.68
C VAL A 25 4.54 7.49 -15.71
N GLU A 26 3.64 8.19 -15.02
CA GLU A 26 3.69 9.65 -14.90
C GLU A 26 5.01 10.10 -14.25
N THR A 27 5.56 11.23 -14.71
CA THR A 27 6.85 11.78 -14.30
C THR A 27 6.97 11.99 -12.79
N ASP A 28 5.84 12.19 -12.12
CA ASP A 28 5.74 12.51 -10.70
C ASP A 28 6.03 11.27 -9.82
N GLN A 29 6.05 10.08 -10.43
CA GLN A 29 6.45 8.83 -9.76
C GLN A 29 7.94 8.51 -9.90
N LEU A 30 8.70 9.33 -10.66
CA LEU A 30 10.14 9.18 -10.77
C LEU A 30 10.81 9.96 -9.64
N PRO A 31 11.76 9.35 -8.91
CA PRO A 31 12.56 10.10 -7.95
C PRO A 31 13.31 11.23 -8.69
N PRO A 32 13.49 12.40 -8.05
CA PRO A 32 14.22 13.50 -8.66
C PRO A 32 15.63 13.06 -9.12
N GLU A 33 16.02 13.43 -10.34
CA GLU A 33 17.30 12.99 -10.95
C GLU A 33 18.54 13.42 -10.15
N ASP A 34 18.40 14.44 -9.30
CA ASP A 34 19.41 14.99 -8.40
C ASP A 34 19.59 14.19 -7.10
N VAL A 35 18.72 13.21 -6.81
CA VAL A 35 18.93 12.21 -5.75
C VAL A 35 19.83 11.09 -6.28
N VAL A 36 21.07 11.44 -6.61
CA VAL A 36 22.11 10.47 -6.96
C VAL A 36 22.65 9.87 -5.66
N ILE A 37 21.99 8.80 -5.19
CA ILE A 37 22.57 7.95 -4.15
C ILE A 37 23.86 7.36 -4.74
N GLN A 38 24.98 7.42 -4.00
CA GLN A 38 26.16 6.64 -4.36
C GLN A 38 25.73 5.19 -4.52
N ASP A 39 26.18 4.51 -5.58
CA ASP A 39 25.79 3.13 -5.88
C ASP A 39 26.23 2.17 -4.76
N CYS A 40 25.41 2.05 -3.72
CA CYS A 40 25.67 1.19 -2.56
C CYS A 40 25.64 -0.29 -2.96
N ASN A 41 25.01 -0.65 -4.09
CA ASN A 41 25.02 -2.03 -4.58
C ASN A 41 26.44 -2.49 -4.99
N ASN A 42 27.34 -1.54 -5.30
CA ASN A 42 28.73 -1.79 -5.64
C ASN A 42 29.72 -1.20 -4.62
N CYS A 43 29.26 -0.84 -3.43
CA CYS A 43 30.17 -0.40 -2.37
C CYS A 43 31.09 -1.57 -1.99
N SER A 44 32.39 -1.38 -2.17
CA SER A 44 33.42 -2.42 -1.97
C SER A 44 33.83 -2.59 -0.51
N ALA A 45 33.31 -1.74 0.38
CA ALA A 45 33.47 -1.89 1.82
C ALA A 45 32.22 -2.57 2.37
N ASP A 46 32.42 -3.73 3.02
CA ASP A 46 31.46 -4.23 4.00
C ASP A 46 31.24 -3.08 5.01
N CYS A 47 30.10 -2.42 4.90
CA CYS A 47 29.71 -1.37 5.81
C CYS A 47 29.11 -2.04 7.03
N ASP A 48 29.87 -2.08 8.13
CA ASP A 48 29.39 -2.57 9.43
C ASP A 48 28.14 -1.80 9.93
N ASP A 49 27.88 -0.63 9.34
CA ASP A 49 26.75 0.24 9.69
C ASP A 49 25.38 -0.26 9.19
N HIS A 50 25.34 -1.10 8.14
CA HIS A 50 24.08 -1.59 7.57
C HIS A 50 23.80 -3.06 7.91
N GLN A 51 22.55 -3.35 8.31
CA GLN A 51 22.17 -4.72 8.62
C GLN A 51 21.94 -5.54 7.34
N ASN A 52 22.75 -6.57 7.17
CA ASN A 52 22.61 -7.51 6.05
C ASN A 52 21.34 -8.37 6.16
N TYR A 53 20.73 -8.64 5.00
CA TYR A 53 19.66 -9.63 4.91
C TYR A 53 20.18 -11.05 5.14
N PRO A 54 19.36 -11.96 5.69
CA PRO A 54 19.74 -13.36 5.80
C PRO A 54 20.03 -13.96 4.42
N SER A 55 21.16 -14.68 4.29
CA SER A 55 21.65 -15.20 3.00
C SER A 55 20.73 -16.20 2.29
N TYR A 56 19.81 -16.83 3.04
CA TYR A 56 18.81 -17.74 2.47
C TYR A 56 17.63 -17.02 1.81
N LEU A 57 17.52 -15.70 1.99
CA LEU A 57 16.43 -14.91 1.49
C LEU A 57 16.69 -14.56 0.02
N GLN A 58 15.81 -15.03 -0.86
CA GLN A 58 15.92 -14.76 -2.29
C GLN A 58 15.07 -13.56 -2.66
N PHE A 59 15.72 -12.59 -3.30
CA PHE A 59 15.11 -11.38 -3.83
C PHE A 59 15.14 -11.40 -5.35
N ASP A 60 14.06 -10.90 -5.93
CA ASP A 60 14.04 -10.59 -7.35
C ASP A 60 14.55 -9.15 -7.53
N THR A 61 15.78 -9.05 -8.00
CA THR A 61 16.52 -7.81 -8.29
C THR A 61 16.45 -7.40 -9.75
N GLU A 62 15.80 -8.19 -10.61
CA GLU A 62 15.77 -7.98 -12.06
C GLU A 62 14.48 -7.33 -12.52
N SER A 63 13.33 -7.69 -11.91
CA SER A 63 12.06 -7.10 -12.31
C SER A 63 11.96 -5.63 -11.87
N PRO A 64 11.43 -4.74 -12.74
CA PRO A 64 11.23 -3.35 -12.39
C PRO A 64 10.30 -3.21 -11.19
N LEU A 65 10.69 -2.37 -10.22
CA LEU A 65 9.85 -2.02 -9.08
C LEU A 65 8.71 -1.09 -9.51
N LEU A 66 9.02 -0.17 -10.42
CA LEU A 66 8.08 0.82 -10.95
C LEU A 66 6.97 0.13 -11.75
N GLY A 67 5.71 0.48 -11.50
CA GLY A 67 4.55 -0.12 -12.17
C GLY A 67 4.22 -1.56 -11.76
N SER A 68 4.91 -2.13 -10.76
CA SER A 68 4.67 -3.50 -10.30
C SER A 68 3.36 -3.68 -9.52
N MET A 69 2.80 -2.59 -8.98
CA MET A 69 1.48 -2.60 -8.35
C MET A 69 0.40 -2.29 -9.38
N SER A 70 -0.58 -3.18 -9.44
CA SER A 70 -1.86 -2.92 -10.10
C SER A 70 -2.46 -1.56 -9.65
N PRO A 71 -2.80 -0.66 -10.59
CA PRO A 71 -3.37 0.64 -10.25
C PRO A 71 -4.61 0.52 -9.37
N TYR A 72 -4.76 1.45 -8.44
CA TYR A 72 -5.95 1.58 -7.60
C TYR A 72 -6.34 3.05 -7.54
N GLY A 73 -7.65 3.31 -7.42
CA GLY A 73 -8.14 4.68 -7.31
C GLY A 73 -8.23 5.15 -5.87
N ARG A 74 -8.46 4.23 -4.93
CA ARG A 74 -8.68 4.57 -3.51
C ARG A 74 -7.94 3.60 -2.60
N HIS A 75 -7.25 4.10 -1.58
CA HIS A 75 -6.55 3.28 -0.59
C HIS A 75 -7.07 3.61 0.81
N LEU A 76 -7.59 2.60 1.50
CA LEU A 76 -8.01 2.68 2.90
C LEU A 76 -6.96 1.98 3.76
N MET A 77 -6.30 2.75 4.61
CA MET A 77 -5.29 2.28 5.55
C MET A 77 -5.88 2.26 6.96
N ILE A 78 -6.13 1.07 7.48
CA ILE A 78 -6.82 0.85 8.76
C ILE A 78 -5.78 0.75 9.88
N SER A 79 -5.81 1.68 10.83
CA SER A 79 -4.86 1.81 11.93
C SER A 79 -5.16 0.80 13.04
N THR A 80 -4.68 -0.43 12.85
CA THR A 80 -4.93 -1.54 13.79
C THR A 80 -4.02 -1.53 15.02
N ALA A 81 -2.95 -0.72 15.03
CA ALA A 81 -1.87 -0.77 16.02
C ALA A 81 -1.22 -2.17 16.19
N GLN A 82 -1.29 -3.02 15.15
CA GLN A 82 -0.71 -4.36 15.11
C GLN A 82 0.45 -4.43 14.11
N CYS A 83 1.38 -5.36 14.30
CA CYS A 83 2.55 -5.55 13.42
C CYS A 83 2.45 -6.77 12.48
N ASP A 84 1.41 -7.60 12.64
CA ASP A 84 1.08 -8.74 11.77
C ASP A 84 -0.43 -9.01 11.82
N TRP A 85 -0.99 -9.66 10.81
CA TRP A 85 -2.44 -9.85 10.64
C TRP A 85 -2.78 -11.30 10.22
N ALA A 86 -4.06 -11.63 10.12
CA ALA A 86 -4.49 -12.86 9.45
C ALA A 86 -3.93 -12.92 8.01
N GLU A 87 -3.63 -14.11 7.48
CA GLU A 87 -3.02 -14.27 6.14
C GLU A 87 -3.79 -13.54 5.04
N ARG A 88 -5.12 -13.49 5.19
CA ARG A 88 -6.05 -12.78 4.34
C ARG A 88 -6.91 -11.88 5.23
N ILE A 89 -6.64 -10.58 5.21
CA ILE A 89 -7.35 -9.62 6.06
C ILE A 89 -8.82 -9.50 5.66
N GLU A 90 -9.14 -9.84 4.41
CA GLU A 90 -10.49 -9.88 3.86
C GLU A 90 -11.32 -11.07 4.37
N GLU A 91 -10.68 -12.08 4.95
CA GLU A 91 -11.31 -13.28 5.54
C GLU A 91 -11.32 -13.23 7.08
N ASP A 92 -10.79 -12.16 7.69
CA ASP A 92 -10.75 -11.98 9.15
C ASP A 92 -12.09 -11.45 9.67
N GLU A 93 -13.06 -12.37 9.83
CA GLU A 93 -14.45 -12.06 10.18
C GLU A 93 -14.58 -11.17 11.44
N GLY A 94 -15.47 -10.17 11.37
CA GLY A 94 -15.67 -9.20 12.45
C GLY A 94 -14.64 -8.06 12.48
N THR A 95 -13.69 -8.02 11.54
CA THR A 95 -12.83 -6.86 11.33
C THR A 95 -13.42 -5.90 10.29
N LEU A 96 -13.11 -4.61 10.44
CA LEU A 96 -13.46 -3.59 9.47
C LEU A 96 -12.93 -3.93 8.05
N ALA A 97 -11.74 -4.53 7.96
CA ALA A 97 -11.14 -4.93 6.69
C ALA A 97 -11.99 -5.97 5.95
N ALA A 98 -12.44 -7.01 6.66
CA ALA A 98 -13.29 -8.06 6.08
C ALA A 98 -14.66 -7.51 5.65
N GLU A 99 -15.29 -6.70 6.50
CA GLU A 99 -16.61 -6.13 6.20
C GLU A 99 -16.58 -5.17 5.00
N LEU A 100 -15.61 -4.25 4.96
CA LEU A 100 -15.40 -3.37 3.81
C LEU A 100 -15.10 -4.14 2.54
N SER A 101 -14.24 -5.15 2.61
CA SER A 101 -13.90 -6.00 1.45
C SER A 101 -15.13 -6.72 0.90
N ALA A 102 -15.98 -7.25 1.78
CA ALA A 102 -17.22 -7.91 1.40
C ALA A 102 -18.20 -6.94 0.70
N MET A 103 -18.35 -5.72 1.21
CA MET A 103 -19.23 -4.71 0.60
C MET A 103 -18.71 -4.20 -0.74
N ILE A 104 -17.41 -3.95 -0.86
CA ILE A 104 -16.79 -3.53 -2.13
C ILE A 104 -16.95 -4.64 -3.17
N LYS A 105 -16.83 -5.91 -2.78
CA LYS A 105 -17.07 -7.05 -3.65
C LYS A 105 -18.53 -7.17 -4.08
N ALA A 106 -19.47 -6.90 -3.17
CA ALA A 106 -20.91 -6.94 -3.46
C ALA A 106 -21.35 -5.75 -4.35
N ASN A 107 -20.73 -4.59 -4.15
CA ASN A 107 -21.05 -3.33 -4.82
C ASN A 107 -19.76 -2.70 -5.38
N PRO A 108 -19.30 -3.16 -6.54
CA PRO A 108 -18.03 -2.69 -7.11
C PRO A 108 -18.14 -1.24 -7.59
N MET A 109 -17.08 -0.46 -7.37
CA MET A 109 -16.93 0.90 -7.90
C MET A 109 -16.16 0.88 -9.23
N PRO A 110 -16.27 1.93 -10.07
CA PRO A 110 -15.51 2.03 -11.32
C PRO A 110 -13.99 2.04 -11.12
N TRP A 111 -13.52 2.46 -9.93
CA TRP A 111 -12.13 2.38 -9.51
C TRP A 111 -11.91 1.23 -8.54
N ARG A 112 -10.69 0.68 -8.58
CA ARG A 112 -10.27 -0.31 -7.58
C ARG A 112 -10.03 0.37 -6.24
N THR A 113 -10.65 -0.19 -5.20
CA THR A 113 -10.40 0.19 -3.81
C THR A 113 -9.46 -0.84 -3.19
N PHE A 114 -8.37 -0.35 -2.60
CA PHE A 114 -7.33 -1.14 -1.98
C PHE A 114 -7.37 -0.94 -0.46
N ILE A 115 -7.32 -2.02 0.31
CA ILE A 115 -7.42 -1.99 1.77
C ILE A 115 -6.15 -2.59 2.35
N THR A 116 -5.57 -1.91 3.34
CA THR A 116 -4.46 -2.44 4.13
C THR A 116 -4.67 -2.14 5.60
N ASN A 117 -4.32 -3.08 6.47
CA ASN A 117 -4.13 -2.78 7.88
C ASN A 117 -2.74 -2.20 8.10
N THR A 118 -2.58 -1.34 9.09
CA THR A 118 -1.33 -0.67 9.41
C THR A 118 -1.01 -0.79 10.90
N SER A 119 0.28 -0.70 11.22
CA SER A 119 0.79 -0.61 12.59
C SER A 119 0.61 0.77 13.21
N HIS A 120 -0.04 1.69 12.50
CA HIS A 120 -0.30 3.03 12.99
C HIS A 120 -1.19 2.98 14.25
N ILE A 121 -0.87 3.83 15.21
CA ILE A 121 -1.63 3.96 16.46
C ILE A 121 -2.71 5.03 16.20
N PRO A 122 -4.01 4.71 16.37
CA PRO A 122 -5.07 5.69 16.25
C PRO A 122 -4.84 6.89 17.18
N THR A 123 -4.87 8.11 16.62
CA THR A 123 -4.67 9.37 17.33
C THR A 123 -5.99 10.11 17.56
N HIS A 124 -6.99 9.90 16.71
CA HIS A 124 -8.30 10.53 16.78
C HIS A 124 -9.37 9.66 17.45
N SER A 125 -9.19 8.34 17.45
CA SER A 125 -10.08 7.38 18.10
C SER A 125 -9.90 7.34 19.61
N THR A 126 -10.54 8.26 20.32
CA THR A 126 -10.44 8.40 21.79
C THR A 126 -11.76 8.23 22.53
N THR A 127 -12.90 8.35 21.84
CA THR A 127 -14.22 8.39 22.47
C THR A 127 -14.93 7.04 22.47
N VAL A 128 -14.59 6.16 21.52
CA VAL A 128 -15.23 4.86 21.32
C VAL A 128 -14.24 3.73 21.64
N GLN A 129 -14.70 2.74 22.42
CA GLN A 129 -13.88 1.59 22.79
C GLN A 129 -13.57 0.73 21.56
N CYS A 130 -12.31 0.35 21.39
CA CYS A 130 -11.81 -0.43 20.25
C CYS A 130 -11.98 0.26 18.88
N ALA A 131 -12.20 1.57 18.86
CA ALA A 131 -12.22 2.32 17.61
C ALA A 131 -10.83 2.52 17.02
N MET A 132 -10.83 2.77 15.72
CA MET A 132 -9.66 2.78 14.86
C MET A 132 -9.70 4.02 13.97
N ASP A 133 -8.52 4.46 13.53
CA ASP A 133 -8.40 5.52 12.54
C ASP A 133 -8.20 4.91 11.15
N VAL A 134 -8.84 5.48 10.14
CA VAL A 134 -8.69 5.06 8.75
C VAL A 134 -8.17 6.23 7.93
N ILE A 135 -6.96 6.09 7.39
CA ILE A 135 -6.40 7.05 6.43
C ILE A 135 -6.96 6.71 5.05
N ILE A 136 -7.50 7.71 4.35
CA ILE A 136 -8.16 7.54 3.05
C ILE A 136 -7.44 8.39 2.01
N LEU A 137 -6.87 7.72 1.02
CA LEU A 137 -6.22 8.33 -0.14
C LEU A 137 -7.06 8.09 -1.39
N PRO A 138 -7.08 9.03 -2.35
CA PRO A 138 -6.29 10.27 -2.42
C PRO A 138 -6.97 11.50 -1.78
N ASP A 139 -8.10 11.36 -1.07
CA ASP A 139 -8.74 12.49 -0.37
C ASP A 139 -7.85 13.11 0.73
N ASN A 140 -6.77 12.42 1.13
CA ASN A 140 -5.77 12.86 2.09
C ASN A 140 -6.36 13.25 3.46
N ILE A 141 -7.22 12.36 3.97
CA ILE A 141 -7.94 12.54 5.24
C ILE A 141 -7.75 11.34 6.16
N VAL A 142 -7.99 11.57 7.45
CA VAL A 142 -8.12 10.54 8.48
C VAL A 142 -9.55 10.55 9.01
N VAL A 143 -10.19 9.38 9.02
CA VAL A 143 -11.50 9.18 9.66
C VAL A 143 -11.26 8.50 11.00
N GLY A 144 -11.60 9.17 12.10
CA GLY A 144 -11.47 8.66 13.45
C GLY A 144 -12.77 8.13 14.04
N ASN A 145 -12.65 7.42 15.16
CA ASN A 145 -13.72 6.71 15.88
C ASN A 145 -14.38 5.59 15.06
N VAL A 146 -13.68 4.98 14.11
CA VAL A 146 -14.25 3.96 13.23
C VAL A 146 -14.28 2.60 13.94
N THR A 147 -15.43 1.93 13.91
CA THR A 147 -15.58 0.54 14.34
C THR A 147 -15.92 -0.36 13.15
N ALA A 148 -15.90 -1.69 13.36
CA ALA A 148 -16.34 -2.63 12.32
C ALA A 148 -17.78 -2.33 11.86
N ASP A 149 -18.70 -2.07 12.81
CA ASP A 149 -20.12 -1.76 12.53
C ASP A 149 -20.33 -0.51 11.65
N ASP A 150 -19.33 0.37 11.55
CA ASP A 150 -19.38 1.58 10.71
C ASP A 150 -19.01 1.32 9.25
N ALA A 151 -18.69 0.08 8.88
CA ALA A 151 -18.27 -0.26 7.53
C ALA A 151 -19.27 0.27 6.47
N GLN A 152 -20.57 0.13 6.70
CA GLN A 152 -21.61 0.63 5.76
C GLN A 152 -21.52 2.15 5.59
N THR A 153 -21.35 2.90 6.68
CA THR A 153 -21.16 4.35 6.66
C THR A 153 -19.90 4.71 5.88
N ILE A 154 -18.79 4.00 6.13
CA ILE A 154 -17.52 4.24 5.45
C ILE A 154 -17.64 4.00 3.94
N TYR A 155 -18.32 2.93 3.56
CA TYR A 155 -18.55 2.58 2.17
C TYR A 155 -19.41 3.63 1.45
N ASP A 156 -20.52 4.05 2.06
CA ASP A 156 -21.44 5.01 1.44
C ASP A 156 -20.88 6.43 1.35
N VAL A 157 -20.14 6.88 2.38
CA VAL A 157 -19.63 8.25 2.46
C VAL A 157 -18.29 8.40 1.75
N PHE A 158 -17.35 7.47 1.92
CA PHE A 158 -15.98 7.63 1.44
C PHE A 158 -15.65 6.74 0.24
N VAL A 159 -16.08 5.48 0.21
CA VAL A 159 -15.74 4.58 -0.90
C VAL A 159 -16.50 4.95 -2.18
N LYS A 160 -17.80 5.27 -2.06
CA LYS A 160 -18.64 5.70 -3.20
C LYS A 160 -18.32 7.09 -3.72
N ARG A 161 -17.67 7.94 -2.92
CA ARG A 161 -17.33 9.31 -3.30
C ARG A 161 -16.44 9.29 -4.56
N PRO A 162 -16.75 10.09 -5.59
CA PRO A 162 -15.88 10.26 -6.75
C PRO A 162 -14.45 10.57 -6.33
N LEU A 163 -13.48 10.09 -7.10
CA LEU A 163 -12.08 10.44 -6.86
C LEU A 163 -11.89 11.96 -7.00
N PRO A 164 -11.20 12.61 -6.05
CA PRO A 164 -10.93 14.04 -6.14
C PRO A 164 -10.02 14.35 -7.33
N GLU A 165 -10.28 15.46 -8.01
CA GLU A 165 -9.41 15.99 -9.09
C GLU A 165 -8.28 16.87 -8.56
N GLY A 166 -8.30 17.19 -7.26
CA GLY A 166 -7.30 18.01 -6.59
C GLY A 166 -7.46 17.98 -5.06
N PRO A 167 -6.60 18.68 -4.32
CA PRO A 167 -6.62 18.69 -2.86
C PRO A 167 -7.97 19.16 -2.30
N LEU A 168 -8.43 18.54 -1.22
CA LEU A 168 -9.60 19.01 -0.48
C LEU A 168 -9.23 20.29 0.28
N GLU A 169 -9.77 21.44 -0.14
CA GLU A 169 -9.50 22.74 0.51
C GLU A 169 -10.05 22.82 1.95
N ASP A 170 -11.27 22.31 2.18
CA ASP A 170 -11.90 22.31 3.50
C ASP A 170 -12.57 20.95 3.79
N VAL A 171 -11.91 20.15 4.61
CA VAL A 171 -12.39 18.83 5.06
C VAL A 171 -13.72 18.96 5.82
N LYS A 172 -13.91 19.99 6.64
CA LYS A 172 -15.12 20.12 7.46
C LYS A 172 -16.33 20.44 6.60
N GLU A 173 -16.20 21.36 5.66
CA GLU A 173 -17.30 21.68 4.74
C GLU A 173 -17.55 20.53 3.76
N ALA A 174 -16.52 19.81 3.31
CA ALA A 174 -16.65 18.68 2.38
C ALA A 174 -17.52 17.52 2.93
N PHE A 175 -17.55 17.33 4.26
CA PHE A 175 -18.30 16.25 4.92
C PHE A 175 -19.43 16.75 5.83
N LYS A 176 -19.76 18.04 5.82
CA LYS A 176 -20.78 18.65 6.68
C LYS A 176 -22.19 18.09 6.48
N SER A 177 -22.52 17.70 5.25
CA SER A 177 -23.83 17.14 4.90
C SER A 177 -23.90 15.62 5.02
N ALA A 178 -22.78 14.95 5.32
CA ALA A 178 -22.75 13.50 5.48
C ALA A 178 -23.26 13.11 6.87
N ASP A 179 -24.02 12.02 6.94
CA ASP A 179 -24.40 11.41 8.22
C ASP A 179 -23.22 10.59 8.73
N LEU A 180 -22.39 11.23 9.56
CA LEU A 180 -21.15 10.66 10.09
C LEU A 180 -21.34 9.98 11.46
N LYS A 181 -22.53 10.01 12.06
CA LYS A 181 -22.75 9.52 13.44
C LYS A 181 -21.71 10.10 14.42
N GLU A 182 -20.87 9.25 15.02
CA GLU A 182 -19.78 9.58 15.96
C GLU A 182 -18.39 9.70 15.27
N LEU A 183 -18.34 9.50 13.96
CA LEU A 183 -17.10 9.56 13.17
C LEU A 183 -16.63 11.01 13.06
N GLY A 184 -15.32 11.21 13.24
CA GLY A 184 -14.65 12.49 12.99
C GLY A 184 -13.83 12.42 11.70
N VAL A 185 -13.83 13.49 10.90
CA VAL A 185 -12.95 13.60 9.72
C VAL A 185 -11.93 14.69 9.94
N TYR A 186 -10.66 14.35 9.74
CA TYR A 186 -9.49 15.19 10.00
C TYR A 186 -8.60 15.22 8.75
N PRO A 187 -7.81 16.28 8.54
CA PRO A 187 -6.74 16.23 7.55
C PRO A 187 -5.70 15.16 7.93
N ASN A 188 -5.07 14.52 6.95
CA ASN A 188 -3.93 13.65 7.21
C ASN A 188 -2.77 14.47 7.81
N PRO A 189 -2.21 14.06 8.97
CA PRO A 189 -1.11 14.79 9.59
C PRO A 189 0.23 14.63 8.85
N TYR A 190 0.35 13.67 7.93
CA TYR A 190 1.61 13.35 7.26
C TYR A 190 1.75 14.05 5.92
N GLU A 191 2.95 14.53 5.60
CA GLU A 191 3.32 15.05 4.27
C GLU A 191 3.71 13.91 3.33
N SER A 192 4.30 12.84 3.87
CA SER A 192 4.56 11.62 3.11
C SER A 192 4.54 10.37 3.99
N MET A 193 4.30 9.22 3.38
CA MET A 193 4.20 7.93 4.07
C MET A 193 5.00 6.86 3.34
N ILE A 194 5.88 6.17 4.06
CA ILE A 194 6.62 4.99 3.58
C ILE A 194 5.93 3.75 4.15
N LEU A 195 5.33 2.95 3.28
CA LEU A 195 4.62 1.73 3.64
C LEU A 195 5.52 0.51 3.42
N ILE A 196 5.74 -0.26 4.48
CA ILE A 196 6.56 -1.47 4.46
C ILE A 196 5.67 -2.67 4.74
N CYS A 197 5.54 -3.59 3.78
CA CYS A 197 4.82 -4.84 3.99
C CYS A 197 5.53 -5.66 5.07
N SER A 198 4.90 -5.86 6.24
CA SER A 198 5.41 -6.72 7.32
C SER A 198 4.66 -8.05 7.46
N HIS A 199 3.76 -8.33 6.51
CA HIS A 199 2.74 -9.37 6.64
C HIS A 199 3.30 -10.80 6.59
N ARG A 200 3.79 -11.28 7.73
CA ARG A 200 4.56 -12.52 7.84
C ARG A 200 3.74 -13.76 7.51
N LYS A 201 2.47 -13.79 7.91
CA LYS A 201 1.58 -14.94 7.62
C LYS A 201 1.30 -15.08 6.13
N ARG A 202 1.36 -13.99 5.37
CA ARG A 202 1.15 -13.96 3.92
C ARG A 202 2.44 -14.20 3.13
N ASP A 203 3.51 -13.49 3.48
CA ASP A 203 4.83 -13.67 2.90
C ASP A 203 5.91 -13.59 3.99
N LYS A 204 6.56 -14.73 4.24
CA LYS A 204 7.64 -14.85 5.22
C LYS A 204 8.79 -13.88 4.94
N ARG A 205 9.05 -13.55 3.67
CA ARG A 205 10.13 -12.63 3.29
C ARG A 205 9.83 -11.23 3.80
N CYS A 206 8.60 -10.74 3.56
CA CYS A 206 8.11 -9.45 4.08
C CYS A 206 8.26 -9.38 5.60
N GLY A 207 7.83 -10.43 6.31
CA GLY A 207 7.96 -10.49 7.78
C GLY A 207 9.40 -10.52 8.30
N ILE A 208 10.37 -10.94 7.50
CA ILE A 208 11.80 -10.95 7.87
C ILE A 208 12.47 -9.64 7.50
N THR A 209 12.16 -9.07 6.34
CA THR A 209 12.81 -7.85 5.84
C THR A 209 12.24 -6.57 6.42
N ALA A 210 10.95 -6.53 6.74
CA ALA A 210 10.30 -5.30 7.18
C ALA A 210 10.98 -4.65 8.40
N PRO A 211 11.38 -5.37 9.47
CA PRO A 211 12.09 -4.75 10.59
C PRO A 211 13.47 -4.20 10.22
N ILE A 212 14.16 -4.84 9.27
CA ILE A 212 15.47 -4.40 8.77
C ILE A 212 15.27 -3.10 7.99
N LEU A 213 14.34 -3.12 7.03
CA LEU A 213 13.99 -1.94 6.22
C LEU A 213 13.52 -0.77 7.09
N ASN A 214 12.65 -1.01 8.05
CA ASN A 214 12.14 0.02 8.95
C ASN A 214 13.29 0.72 9.69
N ARG A 215 14.24 -0.05 10.23
CA ARG A 215 15.41 0.49 10.93
C ARG A 215 16.32 1.32 10.01
N GLU A 216 16.52 0.87 8.78
CA GLU A 216 17.34 1.61 7.81
C GLU A 216 16.65 2.87 7.31
N PHE A 217 15.32 2.86 7.09
CA PHE A 217 14.58 4.09 6.81
C PHE A 217 14.63 5.07 7.97
N ASP A 218 14.42 4.62 9.21
CA ASP A 218 14.55 5.46 10.40
C ASP A 218 15.95 6.10 10.51
N HIS A 219 17.01 5.36 10.14
CA HIS A 219 18.38 5.87 10.13
C HIS A 219 18.58 6.93 9.04
N VAL A 220 18.22 6.61 7.80
CA VAL A 220 18.41 7.50 6.65
C VAL A 220 17.59 8.78 6.78
N LEU A 221 16.34 8.71 7.25
CA LEU A 221 15.50 9.89 7.46
C LEU A 221 16.12 10.86 8.48
N ARG A 222 16.73 10.33 9.55
CA ARG A 222 17.44 11.14 10.55
C ARG A 222 18.72 11.76 10.00
N ASP A 223 19.49 11.00 9.22
CA ASP A 223 20.73 11.50 8.61
C ASP A 223 20.46 12.62 7.59
N LEU A 224 19.32 12.56 6.91
CA LEU A 224 18.85 13.58 5.98
C LEU A 224 18.11 14.75 6.66
N ASP A 225 17.99 14.74 7.99
CA ASP A 225 17.24 15.74 8.77
C ASP A 225 15.77 15.91 8.29
N VAL A 226 15.17 14.81 7.82
CA VAL A 226 13.76 14.77 7.44
C VAL A 226 12.91 14.65 8.70
N HIS A 227 11.91 15.52 8.83
CA HIS A 227 11.01 15.50 9.97
C HIS A 227 10.22 14.18 10.01
N ASP A 228 10.31 13.46 11.11
CA ASP A 228 9.56 12.21 11.37
C ASP A 228 8.27 12.52 12.13
N GLY A 229 7.15 11.94 11.68
CA GLY A 229 5.85 12.07 12.33
C GLY A 229 4.94 13.17 11.75
N GLU A 230 4.14 13.79 12.62
CA GLU A 230 3.14 14.80 12.23
C GLU A 230 3.80 16.04 11.61
N GLY A 231 3.34 16.45 10.43
CA GLY A 231 3.94 17.50 9.62
C GLY A 231 5.18 17.05 8.84
N GLY A 232 5.45 15.75 8.77
CA GLY A 232 6.62 15.20 8.09
C GLY A 232 6.35 13.83 7.46
N THR A 233 7.38 12.99 7.45
CA THR A 233 7.33 11.64 6.88
C THR A 233 7.06 10.62 7.97
N THR A 234 6.21 9.62 7.72
CA THR A 234 6.04 8.48 8.62
C THR A 234 6.38 7.17 7.94
N VAL A 235 7.02 6.26 8.66
CA VAL A 235 7.26 4.88 8.23
C VAL A 235 6.23 3.96 8.89
N LEU A 236 5.44 3.25 8.09
CA LEU A 236 4.34 2.42 8.56
C LEU A 236 4.52 0.98 8.11
N MET A 237 4.42 0.03 9.06
CA MET A 237 4.28 -1.37 8.71
C MET A 237 2.84 -1.63 8.28
N VAL A 238 2.66 -2.36 7.19
CA VAL A 238 1.35 -2.62 6.60
C VAL A 238 1.15 -4.09 6.26
N SER A 239 -0.12 -4.50 6.19
CA SER A 239 -0.51 -5.78 5.60
C SER A 239 -0.12 -5.83 4.12
N HIS A 240 -0.24 -7.00 3.49
CA HIS A 240 0.22 -7.20 2.12
C HIS A 240 -0.21 -6.09 1.15
N VAL A 241 0.78 -5.31 0.70
CA VAL A 241 0.67 -4.35 -0.40
C VAL A 241 0.95 -5.10 -1.69
N GLY A 242 -0.04 -5.19 -2.59
CA GLY A 242 0.01 -6.08 -3.75
C GLY A 242 1.14 -5.72 -4.72
N GLY A 243 2.30 -6.36 -4.59
CA GLY A 243 3.51 -6.06 -5.33
C GLY A 243 4.77 -6.44 -4.56
N LYS A 244 5.77 -5.54 -4.55
CA LYS A 244 7.05 -5.66 -3.84
C LYS A 244 6.91 -5.20 -2.37
N CYS A 245 7.96 -5.40 -1.56
CA CYS A 245 7.88 -5.25 -0.10
C CYS A 245 7.68 -3.81 0.41
N VAL A 246 7.97 -2.79 -0.39
CA VAL A 246 7.94 -1.37 0.02
C VAL A 246 7.14 -0.57 -1.01
N MET A 247 6.41 0.42 -0.51
CA MET A 247 5.63 1.36 -1.28
C MET A 247 5.75 2.75 -0.64
N THR A 248 6.02 3.77 -1.43
CA THR A 248 6.08 5.17 -0.95
C THR A 248 4.88 5.94 -1.48
N LEU A 249 4.28 6.76 -0.62
CA LEU A 249 3.15 7.62 -0.93
C LEU A 249 3.50 9.05 -0.53
N VAL A 250 3.40 9.97 -1.50
CA VAL A 250 3.51 11.41 -1.26
C VAL A 250 2.08 11.96 -1.30
N THR A 251 1.70 12.75 -0.30
CA THR A 251 0.32 13.18 -0.08
C THR A 251 0.07 14.65 -0.36
#